data_AF-A0A3E3HWT3-F1
#
_entry.id   AF-A0A3E3HWT3-F1
#
_cell.length_a   1.000
_cell.length_b   1.000
_cell.length_c   1.000
_cell.angle_alpha   90.00
_cell.angle_beta   90.00
_cell.angle_gamma   90.00
#
_symmetry.space_group_name_H-M   'P 1'
#
loop_
_entity.id
_entity.type
_entity.pdbx_description
1 polymer ?
#
loop_
_entity_poly.entity_id
_entity_poly.type
_entity_poly.pdbx_seq_one_letter_code
_entity_poly.pdbx_strand_id
1 'polypeptide(L)'
;MKLKKVYKRGAACCLFMILLALLCAGCGKKPEEDNVFTINACKTRYVPRSILDQVREEYPDMEIRVEMYGGSNFTLDVAERLEHHDIPDLLVTTRNDLQMDTYKDSFLDLSSYDVLNRYITQSIDSMNMDGEVYFIPNFTSLTGLVYDKNVFREHGWKEPHSYDELVALCEQVEKEGIQCVGASWDKAGTYSNMLACTMAADFYSTPEGSAWFYNFVKGNAKGEGVIEPYIANYIRWFEDGIFPYGLNETGASQRKRFDNGEIATFYGLIGNFESDEVHEYGLIPFFTTGTADAYYPTATAGYFALNKELGEKGNEKKLEVGLRILDLLSTEEGQRGLMRGDACYSFLRGFEGDLTNITDSYQDVLGQNHFAPMNIDMNTLAASAAELKNMMNGLISQEEYIKRCDELKKNETTEAYTGEYLFTAKEDFTEEQTVQYFADALRNYAGTQIGMITPAINEQGEFNNPTTGIAAKFYKGDIYSWALSRNCIMAFDGTSGWAKMSTGTISGEKLYELLEDGMCWEQIDNKLNNEYYYDKGGMTSPFYYETSGLDVEFTSDHKIKSIRLEDGTPVEKSGSYTVAALHENLPDSYLTDLQIEEEKTILDIATEYGKTGMKGYKDSLPMERDVNKVEKN
;
A
#
# COMPACT_ATOMS: atom_id res chain seq x y z
N MET A 1 28.43 -43.23 62.23
CA MET A 1 29.39 -42.39 61.47
C MET A 1 29.68 -43.12 60.17
N LYS A 2 29.41 -42.68 58.94
CA LYS A 2 29.21 -41.35 58.34
C LYS A 2 28.20 -41.50 57.18
N LEU A 3 27.02 -40.89 57.27
CA LEU A 3 26.08 -40.71 56.16
C LEU A 3 25.13 -39.55 56.54
N LYS A 4 25.66 -38.32 56.49
CA LYS A 4 24.88 -37.09 56.80
C LYS A 4 25.33 -35.85 56.01
N LYS A 5 26.07 -36.00 54.89
CA LYS A 5 26.68 -34.85 54.18
C LYS A 5 26.24 -34.59 52.73
N VAL A 6 25.30 -35.36 52.15
CA VAL A 6 24.91 -35.15 50.74
C VAL A 6 23.64 -34.29 50.56
N TYR A 7 22.78 -34.16 51.57
CA TYR A 7 21.50 -33.42 51.41
C TYR A 7 21.56 -31.90 51.57
N LYS A 8 22.71 -31.30 51.94
CA LYS A 8 22.82 -29.84 52.14
C LYS A 8 23.33 -29.04 50.94
N ARG A 9 23.79 -29.69 49.85
CA ARG A 9 24.27 -28.98 48.64
C ARG A 9 23.23 -28.89 47.51
N GLY A 10 22.27 -29.81 47.44
CA GLY A 10 21.17 -29.73 46.47
C GLY A 10 20.13 -28.66 46.80
N ALA A 11 19.79 -28.49 48.08
CA ALA A 11 18.81 -27.50 48.51
C ALA A 11 19.27 -26.05 48.30
N ALA A 12 20.58 -25.77 48.41
CA ALA A 12 21.13 -24.43 48.20
C ALA A 12 21.14 -24.03 46.70
N CYS A 13 21.39 -24.97 45.79
CA CYS A 13 21.32 -24.70 44.34
C CYS A 13 19.87 -24.55 43.84
N CYS A 14 18.92 -25.31 44.40
CA CYS A 14 17.49 -25.13 44.06
C CYS A 14 16.92 -23.81 44.61
N LEU A 15 17.33 -23.38 45.82
CA LEU A 15 16.93 -22.07 46.35
C LEU A 15 17.57 -20.90 45.61
N PHE A 16 18.80 -21.03 45.09
CA PHE A 16 19.45 -19.98 44.29
C PHE A 16 18.84 -19.88 42.88
N MET A 17 18.43 -20.99 42.26
CA MET A 17 17.71 -20.95 40.97
C MET A 17 16.25 -20.49 41.12
N ILE A 18 15.58 -20.76 42.24
CA ILE A 18 14.25 -20.21 42.51
C ILE A 18 14.32 -18.70 42.85
N LEU A 19 15.39 -18.24 43.52
CA LEU A 19 15.60 -16.80 43.75
C LEU A 19 15.99 -16.04 42.47
N LEU A 20 16.70 -16.64 41.50
CA LEU A 20 16.92 -16.04 40.18
C LEU A 20 15.65 -16.03 39.32
N ALA A 21 14.82 -17.07 39.40
CA ALA A 21 13.53 -17.10 38.69
C ALA A 21 12.52 -16.08 39.26
N LEU A 22 12.59 -15.77 40.56
CA LEU A 22 11.76 -14.74 41.20
C LEU A 22 12.27 -13.30 40.98
N LEU A 23 13.52 -13.12 40.54
CA LEU A 23 14.06 -11.82 40.12
C LEU A 23 13.75 -11.49 38.65
N CYS A 24 13.47 -12.48 37.81
CA CYS A 24 12.97 -12.28 36.43
C CYS A 24 11.43 -12.26 36.34
N ALA A 25 10.71 -12.53 37.44
CA ALA A 25 9.26 -12.29 37.56
C ALA A 25 8.95 -10.88 38.12
N GLY A 26 9.95 -9.99 38.13
CA GLY A 26 9.83 -8.62 38.58
C GLY A 26 9.23 -7.73 37.49
N CYS A 27 7.94 -7.42 37.64
CA CYS A 27 7.27 -6.27 37.05
C CYS A 27 7.38 -6.14 35.52
N GLY A 28 6.54 -6.89 34.80
CA GLY A 28 5.88 -6.34 33.63
C GLY A 28 4.99 -5.16 34.06
N LYS A 29 5.62 -4.03 34.41
CA LYS A 29 4.93 -2.75 34.26
C LYS A 29 4.66 -2.66 32.76
N LYS A 30 3.39 -2.53 32.36
CA LYS A 30 3.10 -1.86 31.09
C LYS A 30 3.99 -0.61 31.08
N PRO A 31 4.81 -0.37 30.05
CA PRO A 31 5.55 0.87 29.98
C PRO A 31 4.57 2.01 30.24
N GLU A 32 5.00 2.98 31.05
CA GLU A 32 4.25 4.24 31.14
C GLU A 32 4.01 4.72 29.70
N GLU A 33 2.80 5.22 29.41
CA GLU A 33 2.35 5.58 28.05
C GLU A 33 3.39 6.46 27.31
N ASP A 34 4.15 7.24 28.08
CA ASP A 34 5.27 8.09 27.67
C ASP A 34 6.50 7.34 27.10
N ASN A 35 6.64 6.02 27.29
CA ASN A 35 7.77 5.18 26.85
C ASN A 35 7.41 4.19 25.72
N VAL A 36 6.39 4.50 24.92
CA VAL A 36 6.04 3.73 23.71
C VAL A 36 6.28 4.61 22.49
N PHE A 37 7.11 4.16 21.56
CA PHE A 37 7.32 4.80 20.25
C PHE A 37 6.54 4.05 19.17
N THR A 38 5.55 4.69 18.55
CA THR A 38 4.67 4.05 17.55
C THR A 38 5.10 4.30 16.11
N ILE A 39 4.95 3.28 15.26
CA ILE A 39 5.30 3.34 13.84
C ILE A 39 4.19 2.65 13.05
N ASN A 40 3.49 3.31 12.13
CA ASN A 40 2.59 2.59 11.22
C ASN A 40 3.37 1.90 10.11
N ALA A 41 2.84 0.80 9.59
CA ALA A 41 3.43 0.11 8.46
C ALA A 41 2.41 -0.80 7.78
N CYS A 42 2.71 -1.23 6.55
CA CYS A 42 1.97 -2.28 5.86
C CYS A 42 2.94 -3.29 5.24
N LYS A 43 2.41 -4.32 4.60
CA LYS A 43 3.19 -5.41 3.98
C LYS A 43 4.34 -4.93 3.07
N THR A 44 4.17 -3.78 2.41
CA THR A 44 5.13 -3.25 1.43
C THR A 44 5.76 -1.92 1.84
N ARG A 45 5.39 -1.35 2.99
CA ARG A 45 5.87 -0.04 3.48
C ARG A 45 6.13 -0.11 4.98
N TYR A 46 7.40 -0.14 5.37
CA TYR A 46 7.79 -0.34 6.77
C TYR A 46 9.24 0.10 7.01
N VAL A 47 9.62 0.22 8.28
CA VAL A 47 11.03 0.35 8.71
C VAL A 47 11.68 -1.04 8.76
N PRO A 48 12.85 -1.26 8.11
CA PRO A 48 13.52 -2.55 8.08
C PRO A 48 13.77 -3.13 9.48
N ARG A 49 13.64 -4.45 9.60
CA ARG A 49 13.80 -5.13 10.89
C ARG A 49 15.18 -4.91 11.51
N SER A 50 16.23 -4.91 10.70
CA SER A 50 17.60 -4.65 11.16
C SER A 50 17.70 -3.30 11.88
N ILE A 51 17.04 -2.26 11.36
CA ILE A 51 16.98 -0.94 11.99
C ILE A 51 16.18 -1.01 13.29
N LEU A 52 15.00 -1.65 13.28
CA LEU A 52 14.18 -1.75 14.49
C LEU A 52 14.88 -2.52 15.62
N ASP A 53 15.56 -3.62 15.29
CA ASP A 53 16.28 -4.43 16.27
C ASP A 53 17.48 -3.65 16.84
N GLN A 54 18.21 -2.93 15.99
CA GLN A 54 19.27 -2.01 16.46
C GLN A 54 18.72 -0.92 17.39
N VAL A 55 17.59 -0.30 17.06
CA VAL A 55 16.96 0.73 17.91
C VAL A 55 16.48 0.15 19.23
N ARG A 56 15.92 -1.07 19.23
CA ARG A 56 15.53 -1.76 20.48
C ARG A 56 16.72 -2.06 21.38
N GLU A 57 17.88 -2.37 20.82
CA GLU A 57 19.12 -2.56 21.57
C GLU A 57 19.69 -1.24 22.11
N GLU A 58 19.63 -0.16 21.33
CA GLU A 58 20.11 1.18 21.73
C GLU A 58 19.19 1.83 22.79
N TYR A 59 17.88 1.56 22.74
CA TYR A 59 16.86 2.15 23.62
C TYR A 59 16.02 1.07 24.32
N PRO A 60 16.61 0.25 25.22
CA PRO A 60 15.91 -0.87 25.86
C PRO A 60 14.78 -0.44 26.80
N ASP A 61 14.78 0.83 27.21
CA ASP A 61 13.76 1.45 28.05
C ASP A 61 12.59 2.05 27.22
N MET A 62 12.59 1.89 25.90
CA MET A 62 11.54 2.34 24.98
C MET A 62 10.89 1.13 24.30
N GLU A 63 9.57 1.00 24.38
CA GLU A 63 8.84 0.03 23.59
C GLU A 63 8.69 0.55 22.16
N ILE A 64 9.35 -0.09 21.19
CA ILE A 64 9.14 0.22 19.76
C ILE A 64 7.96 -0.62 19.25
N ARG A 65 6.80 0.02 19.15
CA ARG A 65 5.55 -0.59 18.70
C ARG A 65 5.30 -0.30 17.23
N VAL A 66 5.20 -1.36 16.44
CA VAL A 66 4.85 -1.22 15.02
C VAL A 66 3.39 -1.60 14.82
N GLU A 67 2.61 -0.67 14.30
CA GLU A 67 1.20 -0.79 14.01
C GLU A 67 1.03 -1.21 12.55
N MET A 68 0.88 -2.52 12.36
CA MET A 68 0.69 -3.10 11.04
C MET A 68 -0.71 -2.78 10.52
N TYR A 69 -0.82 -2.49 9.22
CA TYR A 69 -2.05 -2.37 8.46
C TYR A 69 -2.18 -3.58 7.52
N GLY A 70 -3.27 -4.32 7.69
CA GLY A 70 -3.55 -5.57 6.97
C GLY A 70 -4.46 -5.46 5.75
N GLY A 71 -5.01 -4.26 5.50
CA GLY A 71 -5.94 -4.04 4.39
C GLY A 71 -5.22 -3.77 3.07
N SER A 72 -5.99 -3.54 2.01
CA SER A 72 -5.41 -3.33 0.67
C SER A 72 -5.16 -1.86 0.30
N ASN A 73 -5.86 -0.90 0.93
CA ASN A 73 -5.76 0.52 0.61
C ASN A 73 -5.02 1.30 1.72
N PHE A 74 -3.71 1.06 1.83
CA PHE A 74 -2.86 1.71 2.84
C PHE A 74 -2.79 3.22 2.66
N THR A 75 -2.86 3.72 1.43
CA THR A 75 -2.86 5.16 1.15
C THR A 75 -4.09 5.84 1.77
N LEU A 76 -5.28 5.22 1.64
CA LEU A 76 -6.50 5.73 2.26
C LEU A 76 -6.48 5.58 3.78
N ASP A 77 -5.94 4.49 4.32
CA ASP A 77 -5.75 4.33 5.78
C ASP A 77 -4.91 5.47 6.37
N VAL A 78 -3.77 5.79 5.74
CA VAL A 78 -2.94 6.93 6.15
C VAL A 78 -3.70 8.25 6.03
N ALA A 79 -4.46 8.47 4.96
CA ALA A 79 -5.25 9.69 4.79
C ALA A 79 -6.31 9.88 5.89
N GLU A 80 -7.05 8.81 6.22
CA GLU A 80 -8.04 8.81 7.31
C GLU A 80 -7.39 9.07 8.68
N ARG A 81 -6.24 8.43 8.95
CA ARG A 81 -5.47 8.65 10.18
C ARG A 81 -5.08 10.11 10.35
N LEU A 82 -4.63 10.75 9.28
CA LEU A 82 -4.27 12.17 9.28
C LEU A 82 -5.48 13.07 9.50
N GLU A 83 -6.60 12.79 8.83
CA GLU A 83 -7.85 13.55 8.99
C GLU A 83 -8.41 13.48 10.42
N HIS A 84 -8.23 12.34 11.08
CA HIS A 84 -8.67 12.12 12.46
C HIS A 84 -7.59 12.38 13.53
N HIS A 85 -6.43 12.91 13.14
CA HIS A 85 -5.28 13.14 14.03
C HIS A 85 -4.79 11.88 14.80
N ASP A 86 -5.00 10.69 14.25
CA ASP A 86 -4.50 9.40 14.76
C ASP A 86 -3.12 9.08 14.15
N ILE A 87 -2.12 9.89 14.51
CA ILE A 87 -0.80 9.92 13.86
C ILE A 87 0.25 9.23 14.75
N PRO A 88 0.93 8.18 14.25
CA PRO A 88 2.00 7.52 15.00
C PRO A 88 3.21 8.45 15.20
N ASP A 89 4.11 8.12 16.14
CA ASP A 89 5.34 8.89 16.38
C ASP A 89 6.20 8.99 15.08
N LEU A 90 6.30 7.89 14.31
CA LEU A 90 6.85 7.85 12.95
C LEU A 90 5.80 7.37 11.95
N LEU A 91 5.43 8.23 11.02
CA LEU A 91 4.52 7.91 9.92
C LEU A 91 5.30 7.41 8.70
N VAL A 92 4.92 6.24 8.20
CA VAL A 92 5.25 5.73 6.86
C VAL A 92 4.04 6.00 5.95
N THR A 93 4.27 6.68 4.83
CA THR A 93 3.22 7.05 3.86
C THR A 93 3.65 6.74 2.42
N THR A 94 2.68 6.56 1.51
CA THR A 94 2.91 6.36 0.07
C THR A 94 2.95 7.68 -0.71
N ARG A 95 2.53 8.78 -0.07
CA ARG A 95 2.26 10.07 -0.69
C ARG A 95 2.90 11.19 0.12
N ASN A 96 3.52 12.14 -0.58
CA ASN A 96 3.97 13.43 -0.03
C ASN A 96 3.14 14.60 -0.57
N ASP A 97 2.09 14.32 -1.35
CA ASP A 97 1.13 15.27 -1.93
C ASP A 97 -0.15 15.39 -1.09
N LEU A 98 -0.15 14.80 0.12
CA LEU A 98 -1.26 14.83 1.06
C LEU A 98 -1.50 16.26 1.55
N GLN A 99 -2.33 17.03 0.84
CA GLN A 99 -2.95 18.29 1.26
C GLN A 99 -2.14 19.08 2.30
N MET A 100 -0.87 19.36 1.99
CA MET A 100 0.12 19.65 3.03
C MET A 100 -0.16 20.92 3.85
N ASP A 101 -1.00 21.85 3.36
CA ASP A 101 -1.46 22.96 4.20
C ASP A 101 -2.31 22.50 5.40
N THR A 102 -3.10 21.43 5.24
CA THR A 102 -3.93 20.84 6.28
C THR A 102 -3.08 20.11 7.32
N TYR A 103 -1.95 19.53 6.90
CA TYR A 103 -1.17 18.60 7.73
C TYR A 103 0.26 19.04 8.03
N LYS A 104 0.71 20.21 7.56
CA LYS A 104 2.00 20.81 7.99
C LYS A 104 2.07 20.94 9.50
N ASP A 105 0.93 21.19 10.13
CA ASP A 105 0.81 21.31 11.58
C ASP A 105 0.79 19.96 12.29
N SER A 106 0.85 18.85 11.55
CA SER A 106 0.90 17.49 12.10
C SER A 106 2.32 16.91 12.15
N PHE A 107 3.26 17.46 11.39
CA PHE A 107 4.60 16.89 11.24
C PHE A 107 5.70 17.81 11.77
N LEU A 108 6.79 17.20 12.20
CA LEU A 108 8.01 17.88 12.62
C LEU A 108 8.76 18.43 11.40
N ASP A 109 9.09 19.72 11.41
CA ASP A 109 9.96 20.31 10.38
C ASP A 109 11.39 19.77 10.50
N LEU A 110 11.82 19.04 9.47
CA LEU A 110 13.12 18.42 9.35
C LEU A 110 14.18 19.34 8.73
N SER A 111 13.80 20.55 8.26
CA SER A 111 14.69 21.48 7.54
C SER A 111 15.97 21.85 8.31
N SER A 112 15.89 21.81 9.64
CA SER A 112 17.00 22.13 10.55
C SER A 112 17.88 20.92 10.92
N TYR A 113 17.56 19.72 10.44
CA TYR A 113 18.25 18.48 10.79
C TYR A 113 19.21 18.02 9.69
N ASP A 114 20.40 17.56 10.09
CA ASP A 114 21.48 17.17 9.18
C ASP A 114 21.15 16.00 8.25
N VAL A 115 20.11 15.23 8.57
CA VAL A 115 19.68 14.06 7.79
C VAL A 115 19.38 14.40 6.33
N LEU A 116 18.81 15.58 6.07
CA LEU A 116 18.46 16.04 4.72
C LEU A 116 19.69 16.29 3.84
N ASN A 117 20.83 16.66 4.43
CA ASN A 117 22.07 16.93 3.69
C ASN A 117 22.65 15.68 3.01
N ARG A 118 22.18 14.49 3.41
CA ARG A 118 22.59 13.21 2.82
C ARG A 118 21.84 12.87 1.54
N TYR A 119 20.76 13.58 1.23
CA TYR A 119 19.93 13.32 0.06
C TYR A 119 20.26 14.24 -1.12
N ILE A 120 20.04 13.76 -2.34
CA ILE A 120 20.17 14.54 -3.57
C ILE A 120 19.31 15.82 -3.45
N THR A 121 19.88 16.98 -3.80
CA THR A 121 19.21 18.27 -3.56
C THR A 121 17.85 18.34 -4.26
N GLN A 122 17.75 17.89 -5.51
CA GLN A 122 16.52 17.91 -6.28
C GLN A 122 15.38 17.11 -5.64
N SER A 123 15.67 15.97 -4.98
CA SER A 123 14.62 15.20 -4.31
C SER A 123 14.10 15.91 -3.06
N ILE A 124 14.97 16.58 -2.30
CA ILE A 124 14.57 17.41 -1.17
C ILE A 124 13.83 18.68 -1.63
N ASP A 125 14.31 19.36 -2.66
CA ASP A 125 13.68 20.55 -3.22
C ASP A 125 12.26 20.26 -3.72
N SER A 126 12.02 19.08 -4.30
CA SER A 126 10.68 18.65 -4.72
C SER A 126 9.68 18.49 -3.58
N MET A 127 10.16 18.42 -2.34
CA MET A 127 9.35 18.30 -1.11
C MET A 127 9.41 19.55 -0.23
N ASN A 128 10.16 20.58 -0.66
CA ASN A 128 10.30 21.83 0.07
C ASN A 128 8.99 22.62 -0.03
N MET A 129 8.51 23.11 1.11
CA MET A 129 7.33 23.94 1.20
C MET A 129 7.69 25.22 1.95
N ASP A 130 7.84 26.31 1.21
CA ASP A 130 8.18 27.63 1.77
C ASP A 130 9.40 27.64 2.72
N GLY A 131 10.37 26.75 2.46
CA GLY A 131 11.60 26.60 3.26
C GLY A 131 11.57 25.47 4.28
N GLU A 132 10.43 24.81 4.48
CA GLU A 132 10.26 23.69 5.42
C GLU A 132 10.24 22.35 4.68
N VAL A 133 10.69 21.27 5.34
CA VAL A 133 10.71 19.92 4.77
C VAL A 133 10.27 18.94 5.84
N TYR A 134 9.24 18.14 5.58
CA TYR A 134 8.62 17.28 6.59
C TYR A 134 8.85 15.78 6.37
N PHE A 135 9.42 15.42 5.21
CA PHE A 135 9.53 14.04 4.76
C PHE A 135 10.95 13.65 4.39
N ILE A 136 11.30 12.42 4.72
CA ILE A 136 12.45 11.72 4.16
C ILE A 136 11.95 10.77 3.07
N PRO A 137 12.49 10.82 1.83
CA PRO A 137 12.04 9.92 0.80
C PRO A 137 12.65 8.53 1.01
N ASN A 138 11.86 7.51 0.73
CA ASN A 138 12.34 6.14 0.60
C ASN A 138 13.10 5.99 -0.74
N PHE A 139 13.37 4.76 -1.17
CA PHE A 139 13.85 4.49 -2.53
C PHE A 139 12.78 4.84 -3.57
N THR A 140 13.21 4.95 -4.82
CA THR A 140 12.33 5.14 -5.97
C THR A 140 12.55 4.06 -7.02
N SER A 141 11.54 3.83 -7.84
CA SER A 141 11.68 3.06 -9.08
C SER A 141 11.67 4.02 -10.27
N LEU A 142 12.45 3.67 -11.29
CA LEU A 142 12.59 4.47 -12.50
C LEU A 142 11.70 3.91 -13.61
N THR A 143 10.95 4.81 -14.25
CA THR A 143 10.12 4.51 -15.43
C THR A 143 10.84 4.98 -16.68
N GLY A 144 10.66 4.26 -17.79
CA GLY A 144 11.21 4.64 -19.09
C GLY A 144 10.73 3.72 -20.20
N LEU A 145 11.46 3.71 -21.31
CA LEU A 145 11.30 2.71 -22.37
C LEU A 145 12.36 1.62 -22.17
N VAL A 146 11.92 0.47 -21.68
CA VAL A 146 12.77 -0.70 -21.49
C VAL A 146 13.08 -1.32 -22.85
N TYR A 147 14.32 -1.73 -23.07
CA TYR A 147 14.71 -2.43 -24.29
C TYR A 147 15.65 -3.59 -23.97
N ASP A 148 15.71 -4.56 -24.87
CA ASP A 148 16.67 -5.65 -24.80
C ASP A 148 17.94 -5.27 -25.58
N LYS A 149 19.07 -5.17 -24.88
CA LYS A 149 20.38 -4.83 -25.44
C LYS A 149 20.84 -5.87 -26.47
N ASN A 150 20.48 -7.13 -26.29
CA ASN A 150 20.81 -8.20 -27.25
C ASN A 150 20.04 -8.01 -28.55
N VAL A 151 18.73 -7.74 -28.47
CA VAL A 151 17.90 -7.44 -29.65
C VAL A 151 18.41 -6.19 -30.38
N PHE A 152 18.72 -5.11 -29.64
CA PHE A 152 19.29 -3.89 -30.24
C PHE A 152 20.59 -4.18 -30.99
N ARG A 153 21.48 -5.00 -30.41
CA ARG A 153 22.74 -5.39 -31.03
C ARG A 153 22.56 -6.29 -32.26
N GLU A 154 21.60 -7.21 -32.25
CA GLU A 154 21.28 -8.09 -33.38
C GLU A 154 20.76 -7.31 -34.59
N HIS A 155 19.89 -6.32 -34.34
CA HIS A 155 19.36 -5.45 -35.39
C HIS A 155 20.29 -4.28 -35.75
N GLY A 156 21.32 -4.00 -34.93
CA GLY A 156 22.23 -2.87 -35.12
C GLY A 156 21.61 -1.51 -34.81
N TRP A 157 20.56 -1.48 -33.98
CA TRP A 157 19.94 -0.26 -33.49
C TRP A 157 20.85 0.45 -32.49
N LYS A 158 20.68 1.77 -32.40
CA LYS A 158 21.41 2.61 -31.44
C LYS A 158 20.48 3.12 -30.37
N GLU A 159 21.02 3.25 -29.18
CA GLU A 159 20.38 3.95 -28.07
C GLU A 159 20.19 5.43 -28.46
N PRO A 160 18.97 5.98 -28.35
CA PRO A 160 18.70 7.39 -28.64
C PRO A 160 19.14 8.27 -27.46
N HIS A 161 19.75 9.43 -27.74
CA HIS A 161 20.16 10.41 -26.72
C HIS A 161 19.36 11.72 -26.81
N SER A 162 18.33 11.77 -27.65
CA SER A 162 17.43 12.91 -27.77
C SER A 162 16.08 12.47 -28.32
N TYR A 163 15.09 13.35 -28.22
CA TYR A 163 13.76 13.13 -28.81
C TYR A 163 13.84 12.80 -30.31
N ASP A 164 14.61 13.57 -31.08
CA ASP A 164 14.74 13.35 -32.53
C ASP A 164 15.42 12.02 -32.88
N GLU A 165 16.38 11.57 -32.05
CA GLU A 165 17.00 10.25 -32.22
C GLU A 165 16.03 9.11 -31.86
N LEU A 166 15.14 9.30 -30.88
CA LEU A 166 14.09 8.35 -30.57
C LEU A 166 13.07 8.24 -31.71
N VAL A 167 12.68 9.36 -32.32
CA VAL A 167 11.83 9.35 -33.53
C VAL A 167 12.53 8.58 -34.66
N ALA A 168 13.81 8.85 -34.90
CA ALA A 168 14.58 8.15 -35.93
C ALA A 168 14.69 6.63 -35.68
N LEU A 169 14.84 6.21 -34.41
CA LEU A 169 14.78 4.81 -34.02
C LEU A 169 13.40 4.22 -34.34
N CYS A 170 12.31 4.89 -33.96
CA CYS A 170 10.97 4.39 -34.24
C CYS A 170 10.69 4.26 -35.75
N GLU A 171 11.08 5.25 -36.55
CA GLU A 171 10.99 5.15 -38.01
C GLU A 171 11.81 3.98 -38.58
N GLN A 172 12.96 3.66 -37.96
CA GLN A 172 13.80 2.55 -38.39
C GLN A 172 13.12 1.21 -38.10
N VAL A 173 12.67 0.98 -36.87
CA VAL A 173 12.07 -0.30 -36.48
C VAL A 173 10.73 -0.55 -37.18
N GLU A 174 9.95 0.49 -37.44
CA GLU A 174 8.72 0.37 -38.23
C GLU A 174 8.98 -0.08 -39.68
N LYS A 175 10.07 0.39 -40.31
CA LYS A 175 10.47 -0.07 -41.66
C LYS A 175 10.88 -1.55 -41.66
N GLU A 176 11.30 -2.07 -40.52
CA GLU A 176 11.61 -3.49 -40.31
C GLU A 176 10.36 -4.33 -39.98
N GLY A 177 9.19 -3.69 -39.85
CA GLY A 177 7.93 -4.35 -39.48
C GLY A 177 7.79 -4.60 -37.98
N ILE A 178 8.57 -3.90 -37.17
CA ILE A 178 8.63 -4.02 -35.71
C ILE A 178 7.95 -2.80 -35.09
N GLN A 179 7.15 -3.02 -34.04
CA GLN A 179 6.49 -1.92 -33.32
C GLN A 179 7.50 -1.18 -32.43
N CYS A 180 7.49 0.15 -32.38
CA CYS A 180 8.46 0.88 -31.56
C CYS A 180 8.24 0.70 -30.05
N VAL A 181 7.05 1.03 -29.53
CA VAL A 181 6.75 0.98 -28.09
C VAL A 181 5.58 0.05 -27.77
N GLY A 182 5.79 -0.91 -26.87
CA GLY A 182 4.76 -1.76 -26.26
C GLY A 182 4.30 -1.22 -24.91
N ALA A 183 3.01 -1.42 -24.59
CA ALA A 183 2.41 -1.07 -23.30
C ALA A 183 1.05 -1.77 -23.13
N SER A 184 0.39 -1.59 -21.99
CA SER A 184 -1.00 -2.05 -21.76
C SER A 184 -2.03 -1.11 -22.41
N TRP A 185 -2.12 -1.10 -23.74
CA TRP A 185 -2.98 -0.15 -24.49
C TRP A 185 -4.49 -0.34 -24.24
N ASP A 186 -4.92 -1.50 -23.74
CA ASP A 186 -6.30 -1.71 -23.30
C ASP A 186 -6.69 -0.85 -22.07
N LYS A 187 -5.72 -0.48 -21.23
CA LYS A 187 -5.97 0.27 -19.97
C LYS A 187 -5.92 1.77 -20.17
N ALA A 188 -6.96 2.46 -19.69
CA ALA A 188 -7.00 3.92 -19.64
C ALA A 188 -5.84 4.51 -18.82
N GLY A 189 -5.49 3.88 -17.69
CA GLY A 189 -4.39 4.32 -16.83
C GLY A 189 -3.01 4.35 -17.50
N THR A 190 -2.80 3.57 -18.57
CA THR A 190 -1.57 3.63 -19.36
C THR A 190 -1.38 5.01 -19.99
N TYR A 191 -2.45 5.59 -20.55
CA TYR A 191 -2.41 6.91 -21.18
C TYR A 191 -2.14 8.02 -20.16
N SER A 192 -2.79 7.96 -18.99
CA SER A 192 -2.56 8.97 -17.93
C SER A 192 -1.15 8.91 -17.38
N ASN A 193 -0.59 7.70 -17.20
CA ASN A 193 0.79 7.54 -16.73
C ASN A 193 1.82 7.98 -17.78
N MET A 194 1.57 7.75 -19.07
CA MET A 194 2.47 8.24 -20.13
C MET A 194 2.42 9.76 -20.25
N LEU A 195 1.23 10.38 -20.15
CA LEU A 195 1.11 11.84 -20.03
C LEU A 195 1.88 12.35 -18.81
N ALA A 196 1.83 11.63 -17.68
CA ALA A 196 2.62 11.97 -16.51
C ALA A 196 4.13 11.93 -16.76
N CYS A 197 4.60 10.92 -17.48
CA CYS A 197 6.02 10.80 -17.83
C CYS A 197 6.49 11.93 -18.75
N THR A 198 5.69 12.28 -19.77
CA THR A 198 6.05 13.38 -20.69
C THR A 198 6.02 14.73 -19.96
N MET A 199 5.03 14.98 -19.12
CA MET A 199 4.96 16.18 -18.29
C MET A 199 6.07 16.24 -17.23
N ALA A 200 6.49 15.09 -16.68
CA ALA A 200 7.60 15.03 -15.74
C ALA A 200 8.90 15.53 -16.39
N ALA A 201 9.17 15.09 -17.63
CA ALA A 201 10.32 15.57 -18.39
C ALA A 201 10.17 17.05 -18.78
N ASP A 202 9.05 17.43 -19.40
CA ASP A 202 8.87 18.75 -20.04
C ASP A 202 8.48 19.89 -19.09
N PHE A 203 7.91 19.58 -17.93
CA PHE A 203 7.27 20.59 -17.06
C PHE A 203 7.62 20.45 -15.59
N TYR A 204 7.35 19.31 -14.95
CA TYR A 204 7.50 19.19 -13.48
C TYR A 204 8.95 19.23 -13.01
N SER A 205 9.89 18.98 -13.90
CA SER A 205 11.33 19.20 -13.70
C SER A 205 11.71 20.68 -13.54
N THR A 206 10.82 21.62 -13.91
CA THR A 206 11.07 23.07 -13.81
C THR A 206 10.53 23.68 -12.50
N PRO A 207 11.12 24.76 -11.98
CA PRO A 207 10.59 25.48 -10.82
C PRO A 207 9.14 25.94 -11.01
N GLU A 208 8.79 26.41 -12.21
CA GLU A 208 7.44 26.85 -12.55
C GLU A 208 6.44 25.69 -12.54
N GLY A 209 6.81 24.54 -13.10
CA GLY A 209 5.96 23.35 -13.13
C GLY A 209 5.77 22.72 -11.76
N SER A 210 6.82 22.66 -10.96
CA SER A 210 6.74 22.21 -9.56
C SER A 210 5.80 23.11 -8.74
N ALA A 211 5.96 24.44 -8.84
CA ALA A 211 5.10 25.39 -8.15
C ALA A 211 3.64 25.34 -8.65
N TRP A 212 3.42 25.18 -9.96
CA TRP A 212 2.07 25.00 -10.50
C TRP A 212 1.42 23.73 -9.96
N PHE A 213 2.14 22.60 -10.00
CA PHE A 213 1.64 21.30 -9.54
C PHE A 213 1.12 21.40 -8.10
N TYR A 214 1.93 21.99 -7.21
CA TYR A 214 1.56 22.18 -5.81
C TYR A 214 0.30 23.04 -5.64
N ASN A 215 0.16 24.13 -6.40
CA ASN A 215 -1.04 24.96 -6.37
C ASN A 215 -2.27 24.28 -7.00
N PHE A 216 -2.06 23.44 -8.01
CA PHE A 216 -3.12 22.68 -8.67
C PHE A 216 -3.69 21.61 -7.72
N VAL A 217 -2.83 20.84 -7.05
CA VAL A 217 -3.24 19.86 -6.02
C VAL A 217 -4.05 20.51 -4.89
N LYS A 218 -3.72 21.75 -4.52
CA LYS A 218 -4.48 22.54 -3.53
C LYS A 218 -5.81 23.12 -4.02
N GLY A 219 -6.14 22.97 -5.31
CA GLY A 219 -7.30 23.63 -5.93
C GLY A 219 -7.15 25.15 -6.10
N ASN A 220 -5.94 25.68 -5.91
CA ASN A 220 -5.61 27.11 -6.05
C ASN A 220 -5.15 27.48 -7.47
N ALA A 221 -4.88 26.49 -8.32
CA ALA A 221 -4.59 26.66 -9.73
C ALA A 221 -5.52 25.80 -10.60
N LYS A 222 -5.58 26.13 -11.89
CA LYS A 222 -6.32 25.40 -12.91
C LYS A 222 -5.36 24.81 -13.94
N GLY A 223 -5.82 23.79 -14.66
CA GLY A 223 -5.16 23.28 -15.86
C GLY A 223 -5.33 24.21 -17.05
N GLU A 224 -6.53 24.80 -17.20
CA GLU A 224 -6.84 25.73 -18.29
C GLU A 224 -5.83 26.88 -18.38
N GLY A 225 -5.19 27.02 -19.54
CA GLY A 225 -4.18 28.03 -19.87
C GLY A 225 -2.75 27.68 -19.45
N VAL A 226 -2.52 26.51 -18.85
CA VAL A 226 -1.19 26.06 -18.40
C VAL A 226 -0.76 24.75 -19.05
N ILE A 227 -1.62 23.73 -19.07
CA ILE A 227 -1.21 22.37 -19.44
C ILE A 227 -1.31 22.06 -20.94
N GLU A 228 -1.89 22.96 -21.74
CA GLU A 228 -2.12 22.77 -23.16
C GLU A 228 -0.85 22.45 -23.95
N PRO A 229 0.28 23.16 -23.75
CA PRO A 229 1.51 22.87 -24.48
C PRO A 229 2.05 21.47 -24.17
N TYR A 230 1.92 21.01 -22.92
CA TYR A 230 2.44 19.71 -22.50
C TYR A 230 1.53 18.55 -22.95
N ILE A 231 0.22 18.77 -23.04
CA ILE A 231 -0.68 17.83 -23.72
C ILE A 231 -0.37 17.78 -25.21
N ALA A 232 -0.07 18.91 -25.86
CA ALA A 232 0.34 18.93 -27.26
C ALA A 232 1.66 18.17 -27.47
N ASN A 233 2.62 18.30 -26.56
CA ASN A 233 3.84 17.51 -26.57
C ASN A 233 3.53 16.01 -26.41
N TYR A 234 2.64 15.64 -25.49
CA TYR A 234 2.20 14.25 -25.35
C TYR A 234 1.54 13.70 -26.64
N ILE A 235 0.67 14.49 -27.29
CA ILE A 235 0.06 14.12 -28.59
C ILE A 235 1.15 13.92 -29.65
N ARG A 236 2.17 14.79 -29.66
CA ARG A 236 3.29 14.71 -30.60
C ARG A 236 4.04 13.37 -30.52
N TRP A 237 4.16 12.76 -29.34
CA TRP A 237 4.75 11.41 -29.22
C TRP A 237 3.98 10.36 -30.02
N PHE A 238 2.67 10.52 -30.21
CA PHE A 238 1.88 9.64 -31.07
C PHE A 238 1.99 10.06 -32.55
N GLU A 239 1.94 11.36 -32.85
CA GLU A 239 2.05 11.86 -34.23
C GLU A 239 3.40 11.53 -34.88
N ASP A 240 4.47 11.57 -34.10
CA ASP A 240 5.84 11.22 -34.53
C ASP A 240 6.11 9.70 -34.51
N GLY A 241 5.08 8.87 -34.25
CA GLY A 241 5.16 7.41 -34.34
C GLY A 241 5.88 6.70 -33.19
N ILE A 242 6.15 7.39 -32.08
CA ILE A 242 6.75 6.76 -30.89
C ILE A 242 5.70 5.89 -30.19
N PHE A 243 4.54 6.48 -29.88
CA PHE A 243 3.39 5.75 -29.32
C PHE A 243 2.39 5.38 -30.43
N PRO A 244 1.92 4.12 -30.48
CA PRO A 244 0.98 3.68 -31.49
C PRO A 244 -0.45 4.21 -31.23
N TYR A 245 -1.15 4.57 -32.31
CA TYR A 245 -2.59 4.87 -32.26
C TYR A 245 -3.44 3.61 -32.34
N GLY A 246 -4.60 3.63 -31.67
CA GLY A 246 -5.70 2.68 -31.91
C GLY A 246 -5.47 1.24 -31.47
N LEU A 247 -4.39 0.94 -30.75
CA LEU A 247 -4.18 -0.38 -30.16
C LEU A 247 -5.11 -0.59 -28.95
N ASN A 248 -5.63 -1.81 -28.84
CA ASN A 248 -6.45 -2.25 -27.70
C ASN A 248 -6.02 -3.65 -27.24
N GLU A 249 -4.70 -3.85 -27.16
CA GLU A 249 -4.07 -5.09 -26.71
C GLU A 249 -3.68 -5.00 -25.23
N THR A 250 -3.72 -6.15 -24.55
CA THR A 250 -3.34 -6.25 -23.15
C THR A 250 -1.83 -6.14 -22.97
N GLY A 251 -1.40 -5.67 -21.80
CA GLY A 251 0.02 -5.65 -21.44
C GLY A 251 0.69 -7.01 -21.55
N ALA A 252 0.00 -8.10 -21.19
CA ALA A 252 0.53 -9.46 -21.30
C ALA A 252 0.75 -9.88 -22.77
N SER A 253 -0.16 -9.50 -23.67
CA SER A 253 0.00 -9.74 -25.12
C SER A 253 1.22 -8.98 -25.65
N GLN A 254 1.30 -7.68 -25.33
CA GLN A 254 2.39 -6.83 -25.77
C GLN A 254 3.73 -7.25 -25.17
N ARG A 255 3.76 -7.70 -23.90
CA ARG A 255 4.99 -8.18 -23.26
C ARG A 255 5.54 -9.40 -23.97
N LYS A 256 4.68 -10.36 -24.32
CA LYS A 256 5.10 -11.53 -25.10
C LYS A 256 5.67 -11.16 -26.48
N ARG A 257 5.10 -10.16 -27.15
CA ARG A 257 5.60 -9.66 -28.43
C ARG A 257 6.96 -8.97 -28.28
N PHE A 258 7.15 -8.20 -27.21
CA PHE A 258 8.44 -7.60 -26.84
C PHE A 258 9.50 -8.67 -26.56
N ASP A 259 9.19 -9.69 -25.75
CA ASP A 259 10.13 -10.78 -25.44
C ASP A 259 10.49 -11.60 -26.70
N ASN A 260 9.63 -11.61 -27.73
CA ASN A 260 9.87 -12.23 -29.04
C ASN A 260 10.61 -11.33 -30.05
N GLY A 261 10.96 -10.10 -29.70
CA GLY A 261 11.59 -9.13 -30.62
C GLY A 261 10.64 -8.49 -31.65
N GLU A 262 9.32 -8.64 -31.49
CA GLU A 262 8.32 -8.02 -32.37
C GLU A 262 7.98 -6.57 -31.95
N ILE A 263 8.50 -6.14 -30.81
CA ILE A 263 8.43 -4.77 -30.28
C ILE A 263 9.84 -4.37 -29.85
N ALA A 264 10.30 -3.19 -30.25
CA ALA A 264 11.67 -2.73 -29.95
C ALA A 264 11.84 -2.29 -28.50
N THR A 265 10.87 -1.57 -27.94
CA THR A 265 10.91 -1.06 -26.57
C THR A 265 9.58 -1.25 -25.85
N PHE A 266 9.58 -1.28 -24.52
CA PHE A 266 8.40 -1.46 -23.70
C PHE A 266 8.31 -0.39 -22.61
N TYR A 267 7.20 0.33 -22.54
CA TYR A 267 6.97 1.31 -21.48
C TYR A 267 6.76 0.61 -20.13
N GLY A 268 7.56 0.96 -19.13
CA GLY A 268 7.35 0.49 -17.77
C GLY A 268 8.47 0.80 -16.79
N LEU A 269 8.30 0.27 -15.59
CA LEU A 269 9.34 0.25 -14.56
C LEU A 269 10.36 -0.82 -14.92
N ILE A 270 11.64 -0.46 -14.93
CA ILE A 270 12.72 -1.39 -15.25
C ILE A 270 12.78 -2.59 -14.28
N GLY A 271 12.37 -2.41 -13.02
CA GLY A 271 12.30 -3.49 -12.02
C GLY A 271 11.31 -4.62 -12.37
N ASN A 272 10.44 -4.44 -13.38
CA ASN A 272 9.55 -5.48 -13.89
C ASN A 272 10.20 -6.35 -15.00
N PHE A 273 11.50 -6.18 -15.24
CA PHE A 273 12.27 -6.84 -16.29
C PHE A 273 13.53 -7.45 -15.69
N GLU A 274 13.46 -8.74 -15.38
CA GLU A 274 14.59 -9.51 -14.84
C GLU A 274 15.51 -9.95 -15.99
N SER A 275 16.78 -9.53 -15.94
CA SER A 275 17.77 -9.97 -16.94
C SER A 275 18.22 -11.41 -16.66
N ASP A 276 18.45 -12.18 -17.71
CA ASP A 276 18.88 -13.58 -17.63
C ASP A 276 19.98 -13.89 -18.68
N GLU A 277 20.21 -15.18 -18.99
CA GLU A 277 21.22 -15.57 -19.99
C GLU A 277 20.85 -15.16 -21.43
N VAL A 278 19.57 -14.87 -21.68
CA VAL A 278 19.00 -14.57 -23.00
C VAL A 278 18.71 -13.08 -23.15
N HIS A 279 18.13 -12.46 -22.12
CA HIS A 279 17.66 -11.08 -22.13
C HIS A 279 18.54 -10.22 -21.23
N GLU A 280 19.08 -9.14 -21.78
CA GLU A 280 19.78 -8.11 -21.02
C GLU A 280 19.06 -6.79 -21.20
N TYR A 281 18.43 -6.28 -20.14
CA TYR A 281 17.58 -5.09 -20.28
C TYR A 281 18.32 -3.78 -19.98
N GLY A 282 17.97 -2.75 -20.76
CA GLY A 282 18.36 -1.36 -20.56
C GLY A 282 17.12 -0.45 -20.42
N LEU A 283 17.31 0.77 -19.92
CA LEU A 283 16.23 1.75 -19.74
C LEU A 283 16.54 3.09 -20.43
N ILE A 284 15.78 3.40 -21.48
CA ILE A 284 15.83 4.70 -22.16
C ILE A 284 14.98 5.71 -21.36
N PRO A 285 15.52 6.90 -21.00
CA PRO A 285 14.77 7.95 -20.30
C PRO A 285 13.70 8.60 -21.19
N PHE A 286 12.84 9.43 -20.59
CA PHE A 286 11.95 10.29 -21.35
C PHE A 286 12.69 11.57 -21.76
N PHE A 287 12.67 11.87 -23.06
CA PHE A 287 13.28 13.09 -23.60
C PHE A 287 12.33 14.26 -23.53
N THR A 288 12.87 15.43 -23.22
CA THR A 288 12.14 16.69 -23.33
C THR A 288 11.90 17.04 -24.80
N THR A 289 10.70 17.51 -25.11
CA THR A 289 10.35 17.93 -26.46
C THR A 289 10.87 19.34 -26.71
N GLY A 290 11.88 19.46 -27.57
CA GLY A 290 12.47 20.75 -27.96
C GLY A 290 13.81 21.08 -27.30
N THR A 291 14.31 20.24 -26.40
CA THR A 291 15.71 20.27 -25.96
C THR A 291 16.34 18.88 -26.08
N ALA A 292 17.64 18.76 -25.80
CA ALA A 292 18.33 17.47 -25.76
C ALA A 292 18.28 16.81 -24.37
N ASP A 293 17.65 17.47 -23.38
CA ASP A 293 17.60 16.96 -22.01
C ASP A 293 16.68 15.75 -21.91
N ALA A 294 17.03 14.85 -21.00
CA ALA A 294 16.29 13.65 -20.66
C ALA A 294 16.11 13.55 -19.15
N TYR A 295 15.00 12.95 -18.74
CA TYR A 295 14.67 12.72 -17.34
C TYR A 295 14.19 11.29 -17.15
N TYR A 296 14.48 10.71 -15.99
CA TYR A 296 13.80 9.51 -15.53
C TYR A 296 12.60 9.90 -14.67
N PRO A 297 11.37 9.61 -15.12
CA PRO A 297 10.21 9.70 -14.27
C PRO A 297 10.33 8.74 -13.08
N THR A 298 10.12 9.25 -11.86
CA THR A 298 10.33 8.50 -10.63
C THR A 298 9.01 8.19 -9.92
N ALA A 299 8.86 6.95 -9.46
CA ALA A 299 7.82 6.53 -8.53
C ALA A 299 8.46 6.28 -7.16
N THR A 300 8.40 7.26 -6.26
CA THR A 300 8.94 7.08 -4.91
C THR A 300 8.11 6.06 -4.15
N ALA A 301 8.76 5.06 -3.56
CA ALA A 301 8.06 3.98 -2.88
C ALA A 301 7.23 4.52 -1.72
N GLY A 302 7.77 5.47 -0.94
CA GLY A 302 7.05 6.14 0.12
C GLY A 302 7.92 7.16 0.82
N TYR A 303 7.42 7.67 1.93
CA TYR A 303 8.05 8.72 2.71
C TYR A 303 7.94 8.42 4.20
N PHE A 304 8.87 8.97 4.97
CA PHE A 304 8.88 8.92 6.43
C PHE A 304 8.71 10.33 6.99
N ALA A 305 7.79 10.49 7.95
CA ALA A 305 7.54 11.74 8.65
C ALA A 305 7.50 11.51 10.15
N LEU A 306 8.00 12.48 10.93
CA LEU A 306 7.90 12.45 12.38
C LEU A 306 6.70 13.29 12.82
N ASN A 307 5.95 12.81 13.82
CA ASN A 307 4.85 13.57 14.41
C ASN A 307 5.38 14.86 15.06
N LYS A 308 4.69 15.99 14.86
CA LYS A 308 5.05 17.30 15.43
C LYS A 308 5.13 17.28 16.94
N GLU A 309 4.29 16.49 17.61
CA GLU A 309 4.26 16.38 19.07
C GLU A 309 5.61 15.91 19.64
N LEU A 310 6.43 15.20 18.86
CA LEU A 310 7.79 14.82 19.27
C LEU A 310 8.68 16.03 19.57
N GLY A 311 8.44 17.18 18.92
CA GLY A 311 9.15 18.43 19.18
C GLY A 311 8.74 19.14 20.47
N GLU A 312 7.69 18.67 21.15
CA GLU A 312 7.18 19.28 22.37
C GLU A 312 7.96 18.86 23.62
N LYS A 313 7.92 19.72 24.64
CA LYS A 313 8.62 19.48 25.91
C LYS A 313 8.05 18.24 26.61
N GLY A 314 8.93 17.33 27.01
CA GLY A 314 8.57 16.05 27.62
C GLY A 314 8.74 14.85 26.67
N ASN A 315 8.83 15.09 25.35
CA ASN A 315 8.97 14.06 24.34
C ASN A 315 10.43 13.89 23.85
N GLU A 316 11.41 14.47 24.55
CA GLU A 316 12.80 14.53 24.09
C GLU A 316 13.40 13.15 23.79
N LYS A 317 13.06 12.14 24.60
CA LYS A 317 13.51 10.76 24.41
C LYS A 317 12.87 10.09 23.17
N LYS A 318 11.58 10.35 22.92
CA LYS A 318 10.91 9.85 21.71
C LYS A 318 11.46 10.52 20.46
N LEU A 319 11.72 11.83 20.53
CA LEU A 319 12.35 12.58 19.45
C LEU A 319 13.74 12.01 19.11
N GLU A 320 14.56 11.71 20.12
CA GLU A 320 15.85 11.06 19.95
C GLU A 320 15.73 9.73 19.20
N VAL A 321 14.77 8.87 19.59
CA VAL A 321 14.47 7.60 18.91
C VAL A 321 14.03 7.82 17.46
N GLY A 322 13.11 8.74 17.22
CA GLY A 322 12.62 9.04 15.86
C GLY A 322 13.71 9.54 14.94
N LEU A 323 14.53 10.49 15.39
CA LEU A 323 15.69 10.99 14.65
C LEU A 323 16.74 9.90 14.41
N ARG A 324 16.93 8.99 15.38
CA ARG A 324 17.85 7.85 15.21
C ARG A 324 17.35 6.87 14.15
N ILE A 325 16.03 6.60 14.09
CA ILE A 325 15.46 5.80 13.00
C ILE A 325 15.68 6.48 11.65
N LEU A 326 15.40 7.78 11.52
CA LEU A 326 15.67 8.53 10.28
C LEU A 326 17.15 8.51 9.90
N ASP A 327 18.06 8.64 10.87
CA ASP A 327 19.51 8.57 10.67
C ASP A 327 19.94 7.21 10.10
N LEU A 328 19.44 6.11 10.67
CA LEU A 328 19.72 4.75 10.22
C LEU A 328 19.13 4.46 8.84
N LEU A 329 17.90 4.93 8.57
CA LEU A 329 17.27 4.85 7.24
C LEU A 329 18.07 5.63 6.19
N SER A 330 18.79 6.68 6.60
CA SER A 330 19.61 7.55 5.77
C SER A 330 21.08 7.10 5.71
N THR A 331 21.30 5.78 5.72
CA THR A 331 22.59 5.13 5.48
C THR A 331 22.50 4.21 4.27
N GLU A 332 23.65 3.81 3.71
CA GLU A 332 23.67 2.83 2.62
C GLU A 332 23.01 1.51 3.03
N GLU A 333 23.34 1.00 4.24
CA GLU A 333 22.73 -0.21 4.79
C GLU A 333 21.21 -0.08 4.96
N GLY A 334 20.76 1.05 5.51
CA GLY A 334 19.33 1.32 5.70
C GLY A 334 18.58 1.40 4.38
N GLN A 335 19.13 2.10 3.37
CA GLN A 335 18.53 2.18 2.04
C GLN A 335 18.51 0.82 1.34
N ARG A 336 19.58 0.02 1.44
CA ARG A 336 19.61 -1.35 0.91
C ARG A 336 18.57 -2.25 1.59
N GLY A 337 18.36 -2.10 2.89
CA GLY A 337 17.31 -2.83 3.62
C GLY A 337 15.87 -2.43 3.28
N LEU A 338 15.67 -1.24 2.69
CA LEU A 338 14.37 -0.79 2.20
C LEU A 338 14.09 -1.28 0.77
N MET A 339 15.11 -1.29 -0.08
CA MET A 339 14.99 -1.69 -1.48
C MET A 339 14.63 -3.17 -1.60
N ARG A 340 13.67 -3.46 -2.48
CA ARG A 340 13.18 -4.82 -2.72
C ARG A 340 13.33 -5.15 -4.20
N GLY A 341 14.27 -6.04 -4.53
CA GLY A 341 14.52 -6.48 -5.90
C GLY A 341 15.36 -5.52 -6.74
N ASP A 342 15.48 -5.85 -8.02
CA ASP A 342 16.37 -5.15 -8.94
C ASP A 342 15.76 -3.81 -9.39
N ALA A 343 16.64 -2.85 -9.70
CA ALA A 343 16.30 -1.54 -10.26
C ALA A 343 15.48 -0.58 -9.36
N CYS A 344 15.69 -0.66 -8.04
CA CYS A 344 15.41 0.42 -7.11
C CYS A 344 16.58 1.43 -7.07
N TYR A 345 16.29 2.71 -6.91
CA TYR A 345 17.27 3.80 -6.82
C TYR A 345 17.15 4.54 -5.48
N SER A 346 18.28 4.84 -4.83
CA SER A 346 18.29 5.63 -3.59
C SER A 346 18.48 7.10 -3.93
N PHE A 347 17.76 7.97 -3.23
CA PHE A 347 18.04 9.40 -3.25
C PHE A 347 19.24 9.81 -2.39
N LEU A 348 19.93 8.87 -1.74
CA LEU A 348 21.13 9.15 -0.93
C LEU A 348 22.30 9.58 -1.85
N ARG A 349 22.96 10.69 -1.53
CA ARG A 349 24.12 11.19 -2.27
C ARG A 349 25.26 10.16 -2.22
N GLY A 350 25.82 9.86 -3.39
CA GLY A 350 26.95 8.92 -3.49
C GLY A 350 26.55 7.47 -3.23
N PHE A 351 25.26 7.14 -3.26
CA PHE A 351 24.83 5.75 -3.22
C PHE A 351 25.28 5.02 -4.49
N GLU A 352 26.20 4.07 -4.33
CA GLU A 352 26.62 3.16 -5.40
C GLU A 352 25.56 2.06 -5.54
N GLY A 353 24.50 2.36 -6.30
CA GLY A 353 23.43 1.41 -6.59
C GLY A 353 23.83 0.33 -7.59
N ASP A 354 23.08 -0.77 -7.61
CA ASP A 354 23.21 -1.81 -8.64
C ASP A 354 22.46 -1.35 -9.91
N LEU A 355 23.04 -0.36 -10.59
CA LEU A 355 22.47 0.28 -11.77
C LEU A 355 22.81 -0.48 -13.06
N THR A 356 23.10 -1.78 -12.98
CA THR A 356 23.52 -2.61 -14.13
C THR A 356 22.53 -2.59 -15.30
N ASN A 357 21.26 -2.31 -14.98
CA ASN A 357 20.16 -2.23 -15.95
C ASN A 357 20.00 -0.82 -16.56
N ILE A 358 20.78 0.16 -16.12
CA ILE A 358 20.90 1.47 -16.77
C ILE A 358 22.25 1.50 -17.46
N THR A 359 22.23 1.59 -18.80
CA THR A 359 23.45 1.53 -19.59
C THR A 359 24.40 2.69 -19.26
N ASP A 360 25.69 2.46 -19.50
CA ASP A 360 26.71 3.51 -19.43
C ASP A 360 26.31 4.77 -20.21
N SER A 361 25.51 4.60 -21.26
CA SER A 361 25.00 5.65 -22.15
C SER A 361 24.14 6.71 -21.46
N TYR A 362 23.50 6.41 -20.33
CA TYR A 362 22.61 7.34 -19.61
C TYR A 362 23.09 7.67 -18.19
N GLN A 363 24.35 7.34 -17.88
CA GLN A 363 24.96 7.67 -16.58
C GLN A 363 25.07 9.18 -16.35
N ASP A 364 25.07 9.98 -17.41
CA ASP A 364 25.02 11.44 -17.32
C ASP A 364 23.67 11.96 -16.80
N VAL A 365 22.55 11.38 -17.25
CA VAL A 365 21.20 11.67 -16.74
C VAL A 365 21.13 11.40 -15.23
N LEU A 366 21.70 10.27 -14.79
CA LEU A 366 21.79 9.92 -13.38
C LEU A 366 22.76 10.84 -12.62
N GLY A 367 23.94 11.12 -13.17
CA GLY A 367 24.97 11.96 -12.55
C GLY A 367 24.55 13.42 -12.41
N GLN A 368 23.68 13.91 -13.29
CA GLN A 368 23.05 15.22 -13.18
C GLN A 368 21.81 15.21 -12.27
N ASN A 369 21.40 14.03 -11.78
CA ASN A 369 20.21 13.80 -10.99
C ASN A 369 18.91 14.23 -11.69
N HIS A 370 18.83 14.08 -13.01
CA HIS A 370 17.63 14.40 -13.79
C HIS A 370 16.51 13.37 -13.53
N PHE A 371 15.98 13.42 -12.32
CA PHE A 371 14.87 12.65 -11.82
C PHE A 371 13.68 13.56 -11.68
N ALA A 372 12.57 13.21 -12.34
CA ALA A 372 11.36 14.00 -12.26
C ALA A 372 10.27 13.13 -11.63
N PRO A 373 9.68 13.52 -10.51
CA PRO A 373 8.58 12.73 -9.97
C PRO A 373 7.43 12.74 -10.98
N MET A 374 6.78 11.59 -11.16
CA MET A 374 5.51 11.49 -11.90
C MET A 374 4.35 12.16 -11.15
N ASN A 375 4.66 13.15 -10.30
CA ASN A 375 3.79 13.92 -9.44
C ASN A 375 2.72 14.57 -10.30
N ILE A 376 1.61 13.85 -10.42
CA ILE A 376 0.33 14.41 -10.78
C ILE A 376 -0.59 14.12 -9.62
N ASP A 377 -1.65 14.92 -9.50
CA ASP A 377 -2.78 14.56 -8.71
C ASP A 377 -3.32 13.25 -9.29
N MET A 378 -2.79 12.14 -8.77
CA MET A 378 -3.07 10.80 -9.27
C MET A 378 -4.57 10.52 -9.16
N ASN A 379 -5.28 11.21 -8.26
CA ASN A 379 -6.73 11.11 -8.17
C ASN A 379 -7.39 11.78 -9.37
N THR A 380 -7.02 13.03 -9.71
CA THR A 380 -7.58 13.73 -10.88
C THR A 380 -7.19 13.07 -12.20
N LEU A 381 -5.96 12.55 -12.33
CA LEU A 381 -5.54 11.85 -13.56
C LEU A 381 -6.11 10.44 -13.68
N ALA A 382 -6.14 9.65 -12.60
CA ALA A 382 -6.77 8.34 -12.63
C ALA A 382 -8.28 8.48 -12.87
N ALA A 383 -8.94 9.45 -12.23
CA ALA A 383 -10.36 9.74 -12.45
C ALA A 383 -10.65 10.21 -13.88
N SER A 384 -9.71 10.94 -14.51
CA SER A 384 -9.85 11.41 -15.89
C SER A 384 -9.21 10.49 -16.94
N ALA A 385 -8.64 9.34 -16.56
CA ALA A 385 -7.89 8.47 -17.47
C ALA A 385 -8.78 7.96 -18.63
N ALA A 386 -10.04 7.65 -18.35
CA ALA A 386 -11.01 7.26 -19.37
C ALA A 386 -11.26 8.40 -20.37
N GLU A 387 -11.34 9.64 -19.89
CA GLU A 387 -11.52 10.82 -20.73
C GLU A 387 -10.28 11.15 -21.55
N LEU A 388 -9.09 10.96 -20.99
CA LEU A 388 -7.86 11.07 -21.75
C LEU A 388 -7.82 10.04 -22.88
N LYS A 389 -8.20 8.77 -22.61
CA LYS A 389 -8.33 7.76 -23.65
C LYS A 389 -9.38 8.15 -24.70
N ASN A 390 -10.50 8.75 -24.30
CA ASN A 390 -11.50 9.29 -25.23
C ASN A 390 -10.93 10.41 -26.11
N MET A 391 -10.17 11.34 -25.53
CA MET A 391 -9.49 12.43 -26.24
C MET A 391 -8.50 11.87 -27.26
N MET A 392 -7.65 10.91 -26.85
CA MET A 392 -6.67 10.27 -27.74
C MET A 392 -7.32 9.47 -28.88
N ASN A 393 -8.55 8.98 -28.68
CA ASN A 393 -9.35 8.34 -29.71
C ASN A 393 -10.22 9.31 -30.53
N GLY A 394 -10.07 10.63 -30.32
CA GLY A 394 -10.81 11.68 -31.03
C GLY A 394 -12.29 11.79 -30.68
N LEU A 395 -12.72 11.23 -29.54
CA LEU A 395 -14.12 11.24 -29.09
C LEU A 395 -14.50 12.54 -28.36
N ILE A 396 -13.53 13.21 -27.74
CA ILE A 396 -13.69 14.54 -27.11
C ILE A 396 -12.51 15.44 -27.49
N SER A 397 -12.68 16.76 -27.39
CA SER A 397 -11.59 17.71 -27.66
C SER A 397 -10.63 17.83 -26.46
N GLN A 398 -9.42 18.35 -26.72
CA GLN A 398 -8.48 18.69 -25.66
C GLN A 398 -9.05 19.72 -24.67
N GLU A 399 -9.76 20.74 -25.17
CA GLU A 399 -10.43 21.75 -24.34
C GLU A 399 -11.48 21.10 -23.42
N GLU A 400 -12.26 20.15 -23.95
CA GLU A 400 -13.25 19.43 -23.18
C GLU A 400 -12.61 18.52 -22.11
N TYR A 401 -11.50 17.85 -22.43
CA TYR A 401 -10.73 17.08 -21.46
C TYR A 401 -10.21 17.95 -20.30
N ILE A 402 -9.53 19.06 -20.61
CA ILE A 402 -8.97 19.97 -19.59
C ILE A 402 -10.06 20.54 -18.70
N LYS A 403 -11.19 20.96 -19.29
CA LYS A 403 -12.33 21.45 -18.53
C LYS A 403 -12.89 20.39 -17.59
N ARG A 404 -12.98 19.13 -18.03
CA ARG A 404 -13.40 18.01 -17.17
C ARG A 404 -12.40 17.77 -16.04
N CYS A 405 -11.09 17.89 -16.28
CA CYS A 405 -10.08 17.83 -15.20
C CYS A 405 -10.28 18.94 -14.16
N ASP A 406 -10.51 20.18 -14.58
CA ASP A 406 -10.78 21.30 -13.67
C ASP A 406 -12.11 21.11 -12.91
N GLU A 407 -13.15 20.56 -13.54
CA GLU A 407 -14.43 20.23 -12.90
C GLU A 407 -14.29 19.10 -11.88
N LEU A 408 -13.54 18.04 -12.20
CA LEU A 408 -13.22 16.94 -11.28
C LEU A 408 -12.47 17.48 -10.07
N LYS A 409 -11.44 18.31 -10.29
CA LYS A 409 -10.65 18.89 -9.21
C LYS A 409 -11.48 19.79 -8.29
N LYS A 410 -12.36 20.62 -8.87
CA LYS A 410 -13.24 21.51 -8.10
C LYS A 410 -14.23 20.75 -7.22
N ASN A 411 -14.66 19.58 -7.67
CA ASN A 411 -15.63 18.75 -6.96
C ASN A 411 -14.97 17.61 -6.17
N GLU A 412 -13.63 17.58 -6.09
CA GLU A 412 -12.90 16.53 -5.39
C GLU A 412 -13.22 16.58 -3.89
N THR A 413 -13.78 15.49 -3.39
CA THR A 413 -13.87 15.20 -1.96
C THR A 413 -12.67 14.34 -1.56
N THR A 414 -12.32 14.30 -0.27
CA THR A 414 -11.31 13.32 0.17
C THR A 414 -11.76 11.92 -0.24
N GLU A 415 -10.79 11.06 -0.55
CA GLU A 415 -11.05 9.68 -1.01
C GLU A 415 -11.98 8.93 -0.01
N ALA A 416 -11.84 9.24 1.28
CA ALA A 416 -12.71 8.83 2.38
C ALA A 416 -14.22 9.05 2.17
N TYR A 417 -14.61 10.17 1.56
CA TYR A 417 -16.01 10.53 1.35
C TYR A 417 -16.50 10.20 -0.07
N THR A 418 -15.74 9.40 -0.81
CA THR A 418 -16.10 8.98 -2.16
C THR A 418 -17.14 7.86 -2.12
N GLY A 419 -18.06 7.91 -3.08
CA GLY A 419 -19.13 6.93 -3.23
C GLY A 419 -20.39 7.32 -2.48
N GLU A 420 -21.19 6.32 -2.12
CA GLU A 420 -22.50 6.53 -1.52
C GLU A 420 -22.38 6.59 0.01
N TYR A 421 -23.16 7.48 0.64
CA TYR A 421 -23.26 7.52 2.09
C TYR A 421 -23.89 6.22 2.60
N LEU A 422 -23.29 5.61 3.63
CA LEU A 422 -23.77 4.38 4.25
C LEU A 422 -24.45 4.63 5.59
N PHE A 423 -23.66 5.13 6.55
CA PHE A 423 -24.08 5.36 7.93
C PHE A 423 -23.15 6.37 8.60
N THR A 424 -23.53 6.86 9.78
CA THR A 424 -22.68 7.67 10.64
C THR A 424 -22.22 6.82 11.82
N ALA A 425 -20.92 6.66 12.03
CA ALA A 425 -20.35 6.11 13.24
C ALA A 425 -20.42 7.18 14.36
N LYS A 426 -21.05 6.85 15.49
CA LYS A 426 -21.27 7.76 16.63
C LYS A 426 -20.02 7.99 17.47
N GLU A 427 -19.13 7.01 17.45
CA GLU A 427 -17.82 6.99 18.08
C GLU A 427 -16.88 6.15 17.20
N ASP A 428 -15.58 6.23 17.47
CA ASP A 428 -14.61 5.34 16.84
C ASP A 428 -14.96 3.89 17.19
N PHE A 429 -15.00 3.05 16.18
CA PHE A 429 -15.15 1.62 16.38
C PHE A 429 -13.83 1.07 16.95
N THR A 430 -13.95 0.01 17.73
CA THR A 430 -12.84 -0.93 17.94
C THR A 430 -12.63 -1.77 16.68
N GLU A 431 -11.45 -2.36 16.51
CA GLU A 431 -11.21 -3.29 15.39
C GLU A 431 -12.21 -4.46 15.43
N GLU A 432 -12.49 -5.02 16.60
CA GLU A 432 -13.52 -6.06 16.81
C GLU A 432 -14.90 -5.62 16.29
N GLN A 433 -15.33 -4.40 16.60
CA GLN A 433 -16.60 -3.86 16.10
C GLN A 433 -16.60 -3.68 14.58
N THR A 434 -15.47 -3.28 13.98
CA THR A 434 -15.37 -3.18 12.52
C THR A 434 -15.42 -4.57 11.90
N VAL A 435 -14.70 -5.56 12.44
CA VAL A 435 -14.74 -6.96 11.97
C VAL A 435 -16.16 -7.53 12.10
N GLN A 436 -16.86 -7.25 13.22
CA GLN A 436 -18.25 -7.64 13.45
C GLN A 436 -19.21 -7.04 12.41
N TYR A 437 -19.02 -5.79 11.97
CA TYR A 437 -19.82 -5.18 10.90
C TYR A 437 -19.79 -6.02 9.62
N PHE A 438 -18.61 -6.53 9.23
CA PHE A 438 -18.47 -7.39 8.05
C PHE A 438 -19.04 -8.79 8.28
N ALA A 439 -18.88 -9.36 9.49
CA ALA A 439 -19.51 -10.64 9.83
C ALA A 439 -21.05 -10.55 9.71
N ASP A 440 -21.62 -9.44 10.18
CA ASP A 440 -23.05 -9.14 10.05
C ASP A 440 -23.46 -8.97 8.58
N ALA A 441 -22.65 -8.26 7.79
CA ALA A 441 -22.93 -8.07 6.36
C ALA A 441 -22.99 -9.39 5.61
N LEU A 442 -21.99 -10.26 5.82
CA LEU A 442 -21.91 -11.59 5.21
C LEU A 442 -23.12 -12.46 5.58
N ARG A 443 -23.43 -12.56 6.86
CA ARG A 443 -24.56 -13.36 7.37
C ARG A 443 -25.89 -12.87 6.81
N ASN A 444 -26.14 -11.56 6.85
CA ASN A 444 -27.40 -10.98 6.40
C ASN A 444 -27.60 -11.14 4.89
N TYR A 445 -26.55 -10.95 4.10
CA TYR A 445 -26.60 -11.15 2.66
C TYR A 445 -26.87 -12.62 2.30
N ALA A 446 -26.16 -13.55 2.94
CA ALA A 446 -26.32 -14.98 2.67
C ALA A 446 -27.57 -15.62 3.29
N GLY A 447 -28.19 -14.99 4.29
CA GLY A 447 -29.29 -15.57 5.06
C GLY A 447 -28.88 -16.81 5.87
N THR A 448 -27.61 -16.91 6.25
CA THR A 448 -27.07 -18.04 7.03
C THR A 448 -27.35 -17.88 8.52
N GLN A 449 -27.25 -18.98 9.26
CA GLN A 449 -27.36 -18.93 10.72
C GLN A 449 -26.19 -18.15 11.32
N ILE A 450 -25.00 -18.29 10.74
CA ILE A 450 -23.74 -17.78 11.26
C ILE A 450 -23.01 -16.97 10.18
N GLY A 451 -22.40 -15.84 10.58
CA GLY A 451 -21.33 -15.17 9.83
C GLY A 451 -20.03 -15.30 10.60
N MET A 452 -18.92 -15.57 9.94
CA MET A 452 -17.59 -15.65 10.57
C MET A 452 -16.57 -14.89 9.74
N ILE A 453 -15.74 -14.10 10.42
CA ILE A 453 -14.63 -13.42 9.77
C ILE A 453 -13.53 -13.13 10.78
N THR A 454 -12.27 -13.23 10.36
CA THR A 454 -11.11 -12.90 11.21
C THR A 454 -10.67 -11.45 11.01
N PRO A 455 -9.92 -10.87 11.96
CA PRO A 455 -9.14 -9.66 11.68
C PRO A 455 -8.03 -9.96 10.67
N ALA A 456 -7.53 -8.91 10.00
CA ALA A 456 -6.42 -9.03 9.07
C ALA A 456 -5.07 -9.27 9.78
N ILE A 457 -4.98 -8.90 11.06
CA ILE A 457 -3.80 -9.03 11.91
C ILE A 457 -4.22 -9.64 13.25
N ASN A 458 -3.43 -10.57 13.79
CA ASN A 458 -3.68 -11.14 15.11
C ASN A 458 -3.04 -10.31 16.23
N GLU A 459 -3.28 -10.69 17.49
CA GLU A 459 -2.72 -9.99 18.67
C GLU A 459 -1.18 -9.91 18.69
N GLN A 460 -0.50 -10.78 17.95
CA GLN A 460 0.96 -10.82 17.85
C GLN A 460 1.49 -9.96 16.69
N GLY A 461 0.62 -9.29 15.94
CA GLY A 461 1.02 -8.49 14.77
C GLY A 461 1.35 -9.33 13.54
N GLU A 462 0.98 -10.62 13.53
CA GLU A 462 1.15 -11.49 12.36
C GLU A 462 0.03 -11.22 11.34
N PHE A 463 0.36 -11.29 10.05
CA PHE A 463 -0.62 -11.12 8.98
C PHE A 463 -1.40 -12.41 8.74
N ASN A 464 -2.71 -12.27 8.53
CA ASN A 464 -3.55 -13.35 8.05
C ASN A 464 -3.13 -13.79 6.63
N ASN A 465 -2.96 -15.09 6.39
CA ASN A 465 -2.64 -15.66 5.08
C ASN A 465 -3.51 -16.89 4.82
N PRO A 466 -4.39 -16.97 3.81
CA PRO A 466 -4.45 -16.11 2.63
C PRO A 466 -5.46 -15.00 2.83
N THR A 467 -4.97 -13.75 2.94
CA THR A 467 -5.70 -12.53 2.50
C THR A 467 -7.16 -12.38 2.95
N THR A 468 -7.55 -12.96 4.09
CA THR A 468 -8.95 -13.05 4.49
C THR A 468 -9.10 -12.45 5.87
N GLY A 469 -9.38 -11.16 5.93
CA GLY A 469 -9.65 -10.51 7.18
C GLY A 469 -9.98 -9.04 7.00
N ILE A 470 -10.46 -8.44 8.07
CA ILE A 470 -10.82 -7.03 8.09
C ILE A 470 -9.76 -6.23 8.81
N ALA A 471 -9.30 -5.16 8.17
CA ALA A 471 -8.31 -4.24 8.71
C ALA A 471 -8.96 -2.91 9.12
N ALA A 472 -8.24 -2.14 9.92
CA ALA A 472 -8.57 -0.77 10.33
C ALA A 472 -9.92 -0.60 11.04
N LYS A 473 -9.99 0.36 11.95
CA LYS A 473 -11.25 0.77 12.58
C LYS A 473 -12.05 1.71 11.69
N PHE A 474 -13.35 1.82 11.94
CA PHE A 474 -14.13 2.97 11.51
C PHE A 474 -13.93 4.14 12.46
N TYR A 475 -13.63 5.32 11.93
CA TYR A 475 -13.59 6.54 12.73
C TYR A 475 -15.00 7.10 12.91
N LYS A 476 -15.20 7.85 14.00
CA LYS A 476 -16.42 8.61 14.22
C LYS A 476 -16.68 9.57 13.05
N GLY A 477 -17.88 9.51 12.48
CA GLY A 477 -18.27 10.38 11.36
C GLY A 477 -19.09 9.65 10.31
N ASP A 478 -19.35 10.33 9.21
CA ASP A 478 -20.05 9.73 8.07
C ASP A 478 -19.13 8.74 7.34
N ILE A 479 -19.62 7.52 7.12
CA ILE A 479 -18.93 6.46 6.39
C ILE A 479 -19.55 6.30 5.00
N TYR A 480 -18.69 6.31 3.99
CA TYR A 480 -19.06 6.19 2.58
C TYR A 480 -18.58 4.86 1.99
N SER A 481 -19.15 4.42 0.87
CA SER A 481 -18.87 3.10 0.30
C SER A 481 -17.41 2.89 -0.06
N TRP A 482 -16.70 3.91 -0.56
CA TRP A 482 -15.28 3.75 -0.88
C TRP A 482 -14.40 3.65 0.36
N ALA A 483 -14.82 4.20 1.51
CA ALA A 483 -14.08 4.10 2.77
C ALA A 483 -13.87 2.64 3.18
N LEU A 484 -14.81 1.75 2.84
CA LEU A 484 -14.72 0.31 3.12
C LEU A 484 -13.55 -0.38 2.40
N SER A 485 -13.02 0.20 1.31
CA SER A 485 -11.84 -0.32 0.59
C SER A 485 -10.60 -0.41 1.49
N ARG A 486 -10.51 0.45 2.53
CA ARG A 486 -9.44 0.38 3.52
C ARG A 486 -9.56 -0.82 4.45
N ASN A 487 -10.77 -1.32 4.66
CA ASN A 487 -11.01 -2.43 5.57
C ASN A 487 -10.90 -3.78 4.86
N CYS A 488 -11.28 -3.80 3.59
CA CYS A 488 -11.29 -5.00 2.76
C CYS A 488 -9.89 -5.36 2.22
N ILE A 489 -9.74 -6.63 1.86
CA ILE A 489 -8.54 -7.20 1.22
C ILE A 489 -8.89 -7.61 -0.23
N MET A 490 -7.89 -7.59 -1.12
CA MET A 490 -8.02 -8.06 -2.51
C MET A 490 -8.00 -9.59 -2.61
N ALA A 491 -8.67 -10.13 -3.63
CA ALA A 491 -8.72 -11.56 -3.89
C ALA A 491 -7.34 -12.14 -4.26
N PHE A 492 -7.10 -13.39 -3.87
CA PHE A 492 -5.83 -14.10 -4.07
C PHE A 492 -5.67 -14.67 -5.49
N ASP A 493 -6.76 -14.81 -6.25
CA ASP A 493 -6.81 -15.47 -7.57
C ASP A 493 -6.13 -14.68 -8.71
N GLY A 494 -5.41 -13.61 -8.39
CA GLY A 494 -4.77 -12.72 -9.36
C GLY A 494 -5.75 -11.82 -10.12
N THR A 495 -7.04 -11.83 -9.76
CA THR A 495 -7.97 -10.81 -10.22
C THR A 495 -7.75 -9.53 -9.44
N SER A 496 -7.80 -8.38 -10.12
CA SER A 496 -7.69 -7.06 -9.49
C SER A 496 -8.97 -6.65 -8.72
N GLY A 497 -9.65 -7.62 -8.10
CA GLY A 497 -10.94 -7.46 -7.42
C GLY A 497 -10.87 -7.74 -5.92
N TRP A 498 -11.91 -7.34 -5.20
CA TRP A 498 -12.07 -7.55 -3.76
C TRP A 498 -12.40 -9.01 -3.43
N ALA A 499 -12.05 -9.47 -2.23
CA ALA A 499 -12.33 -10.83 -1.77
C ALA A 499 -13.83 -11.17 -1.90
N LYS A 500 -14.13 -12.41 -2.29
CA LYS A 500 -15.50 -12.94 -2.40
C LYS A 500 -15.94 -13.58 -1.09
N MET A 501 -17.24 -13.83 -0.97
CA MET A 501 -17.84 -14.62 0.11
C MET A 501 -17.95 -16.08 -0.30
N SER A 502 -17.82 -16.99 0.68
CA SER A 502 -18.29 -18.37 0.57
C SER A 502 -19.37 -18.68 1.60
N THR A 503 -20.30 -19.55 1.25
CA THR A 503 -21.29 -20.13 2.17
C THR A 503 -21.14 -21.65 2.20
N GLY A 504 -21.55 -22.25 3.30
CA GLY A 504 -21.55 -23.70 3.45
C GLY A 504 -22.22 -24.13 4.74
N THR A 505 -22.12 -25.42 5.02
CA THR A 505 -22.58 -26.00 6.28
C THR A 505 -21.39 -26.51 7.09
N ILE A 506 -21.27 -26.05 8.33
CA ILE A 506 -20.23 -26.46 9.27
C ILE A 506 -20.82 -27.35 10.37
N SER A 507 -20.08 -28.37 10.79
CA SER A 507 -20.49 -29.18 11.95
C SER A 507 -20.22 -28.43 13.26
N GLY A 508 -21.02 -28.72 14.29
CA GLY A 508 -20.79 -28.14 15.62
C GLY A 508 -19.39 -28.44 16.15
N GLU A 509 -18.87 -29.64 15.94
CA GLU A 509 -17.50 -30.00 16.34
C GLU A 509 -16.44 -29.08 15.70
N LYS A 510 -16.53 -28.84 14.39
CA LYS A 510 -15.61 -27.95 13.67
C LYS A 510 -15.80 -26.48 14.06
N LEU A 511 -17.02 -26.05 14.34
CA LEU A 511 -17.29 -24.71 14.85
C LEU A 511 -16.64 -24.48 16.23
N TYR A 512 -16.72 -25.45 17.15
CA TYR A 512 -16.03 -25.36 18.44
C TYR A 512 -14.51 -25.31 18.27
N GLU A 513 -13.95 -26.13 17.37
CA GLU A 513 -12.51 -26.13 17.06
C GLU A 513 -12.05 -24.76 16.58
N LEU A 514 -12.72 -24.18 15.57
CA LEU A 514 -12.35 -22.86 15.03
C LEU A 514 -12.48 -21.73 16.05
N LEU A 515 -13.48 -21.77 16.93
CA LEU A 515 -13.71 -20.71 17.91
C LEU A 515 -12.80 -20.81 19.13
N GLU A 516 -12.37 -22.00 19.56
CA GLU A 516 -11.42 -22.14 20.67
C GLU A 516 -9.96 -22.02 20.24
N ASP A 517 -9.61 -22.64 19.11
CA ASP A 517 -8.22 -22.79 18.71
C ASP A 517 -7.82 -21.73 17.68
N GLY A 518 -8.79 -21.04 17.06
CA GLY A 518 -8.58 -20.09 15.99
C GLY A 518 -8.03 -20.74 14.71
N MET A 519 -7.70 -19.91 13.73
CA MET A 519 -6.98 -20.36 12.54
C MET A 519 -5.49 -20.06 12.65
N CYS A 520 -4.69 -21.09 12.44
CA CYS A 520 -3.28 -20.94 12.09
C CYS A 520 -3.13 -21.40 10.63
N TRP A 521 -2.44 -20.62 9.82
CA TRP A 521 -2.15 -21.03 8.45
C TRP A 521 -0.72 -21.54 8.35
N GLU A 522 -0.56 -22.74 7.82
CA GLU A 522 0.77 -23.24 7.45
C GLU A 522 1.33 -22.37 6.32
N GLN A 523 2.62 -22.05 6.41
CA GLN A 523 3.32 -21.25 5.43
C GLN A 523 3.20 -21.88 4.04
N ILE A 524 2.42 -21.26 3.14
CA ILE A 524 2.52 -21.56 1.72
C ILE A 524 3.89 -21.04 1.27
N ASP A 525 4.73 -21.96 0.80
CA ASP A 525 6.05 -21.72 0.23
C ASP A 525 5.92 -20.89 -1.05
N ASN A 526 5.64 -19.58 -0.92
CA ASN A 526 5.50 -18.67 -2.04
C ASN A 526 6.90 -18.35 -2.57
N LYS A 527 7.31 -19.11 -3.59
CA LYS A 527 8.49 -18.87 -4.45
C LYS A 527 8.34 -17.63 -5.34
N LEU A 528 7.79 -16.54 -4.83
CA LEU A 528 7.69 -15.26 -5.52
C LEU A 528 8.34 -14.18 -4.66
N ASN A 529 9.64 -14.02 -4.90
CA ASN A 529 10.51 -12.86 -4.72
C ASN A 529 10.31 -11.93 -3.50
N ASN A 530 11.38 -11.92 -2.69
CA ASN A 530 11.90 -10.86 -1.84
C ASN A 530 11.21 -10.59 -0.48
N GLU A 531 11.83 -11.19 0.54
CA GLU A 531 12.03 -10.66 1.90
C GLU A 531 10.85 -9.88 2.47
N TYR A 532 9.74 -10.59 2.67
CA TYR A 532 8.72 -10.18 3.62
C TYR A 532 9.17 -10.57 5.03
N TYR A 533 8.66 -9.86 6.03
CA TYR A 533 9.02 -9.85 7.45
C TYR A 533 9.16 -11.20 8.20
N TYR A 534 8.98 -12.35 7.56
CA TYR A 534 9.07 -13.66 8.19
C TYR A 534 9.71 -14.70 7.25
N ASP A 535 10.97 -14.46 6.90
CA ASP A 535 11.81 -15.54 6.40
C ASP A 535 12.20 -16.45 7.59
N LYS A 536 11.74 -17.70 7.53
CA LYS A 536 12.06 -18.85 8.41
C LYS A 536 11.32 -18.96 9.75
N GLY A 537 10.03 -19.23 9.69
CA GLY A 537 9.24 -19.82 10.77
C GLY A 537 7.75 -19.64 10.45
N GLY A 538 6.98 -20.72 10.33
CA GLY A 538 5.55 -20.63 10.00
C GLY A 538 4.78 -19.75 10.99
N MET A 539 3.57 -19.30 10.61
CA MET A 539 2.69 -18.57 11.52
C MET A 539 2.43 -19.44 12.76
N THR A 540 2.73 -18.91 13.94
CA THR A 540 2.67 -19.69 15.18
C THR A 540 1.47 -19.36 16.05
N SER A 541 0.79 -18.24 15.79
CA SER A 541 -0.28 -17.74 16.65
C SER A 541 -1.64 -17.77 15.94
N PRO A 542 -2.72 -18.13 16.66
CA PRO A 542 -4.04 -18.28 16.08
C PRO A 542 -4.73 -16.94 15.78
N PHE A 543 -5.59 -16.95 14.78
CA PHE A 543 -6.51 -15.87 14.45
C PHE A 543 -7.91 -16.25 14.90
N TYR A 544 -8.43 -15.49 15.85
CA TYR A 544 -9.76 -15.71 16.37
C TYR A 544 -10.82 -15.04 15.49
N TYR A 545 -11.96 -15.71 15.35
CA TYR A 545 -13.06 -15.21 14.53
C TYR A 545 -13.97 -14.31 15.34
N GLU A 546 -14.34 -13.18 14.74
CA GLU A 546 -15.57 -12.51 15.11
C GLU A 546 -16.76 -13.20 14.44
N THR A 547 -17.88 -13.23 15.15
CA THR A 547 -19.05 -14.01 14.76
C THR A 547 -20.33 -13.20 14.76
N SER A 548 -21.14 -13.39 13.72
CA SER A 548 -22.52 -12.97 13.65
C SER A 548 -23.42 -14.19 13.81
N GLY A 549 -24.51 -14.09 14.56
CA GLY A 549 -25.45 -15.17 14.82
C GLY A 549 -25.12 -16.06 16.03
N LEU A 550 -24.00 -15.84 16.73
CA LEU A 550 -23.51 -16.67 17.85
C LEU A 550 -23.21 -15.90 19.14
N ASP A 551 -23.78 -16.34 20.26
CA ASP A 551 -23.47 -15.83 21.60
C ASP A 551 -22.50 -16.81 22.24
N VAL A 552 -21.23 -16.41 22.27
CA VAL A 552 -20.12 -17.23 22.71
C VAL A 552 -19.61 -16.71 24.05
N GLU A 553 -19.69 -17.55 25.07
CA GLU A 553 -19.04 -17.28 26.35
C GLU A 553 -17.74 -18.07 26.42
N PHE A 554 -16.62 -17.36 26.58
CA PHE A 554 -15.31 -17.96 26.82
C PHE A 554 -14.95 -17.93 28.32
N THR A 555 -14.14 -18.90 28.74
CA THR A 555 -13.40 -18.87 29.99
C THR A 555 -12.16 -17.97 29.85
N SER A 556 -11.48 -17.68 30.96
CA SER A 556 -10.26 -16.85 30.97
C SER A 556 -9.08 -17.44 30.20
N ASP A 557 -9.09 -18.75 29.93
CA ASP A 557 -8.13 -19.49 29.11
C ASP A 557 -8.63 -19.72 27.67
N HIS A 558 -9.61 -18.92 27.23
CA HIS A 558 -10.19 -18.95 25.88
C HIS A 558 -10.80 -20.32 25.50
N LYS A 559 -11.41 -21.00 26.47
CA LYS A 559 -12.20 -22.22 26.23
C LYS A 559 -13.69 -21.92 26.26
N ILE A 560 -14.44 -22.59 25.41
CA ILE A 560 -15.86 -22.29 25.24
C ILE A 560 -16.63 -22.83 26.44
N LYS A 561 -17.28 -21.92 27.16
CA LYS A 561 -18.20 -22.22 28.26
C LYS A 561 -19.60 -22.51 27.71
N SER A 562 -20.05 -21.75 26.73
CA SER A 562 -21.29 -22.00 25.99
C SER A 562 -21.33 -21.27 24.66
N ILE A 563 -22.02 -21.85 23.67
CA ILE A 563 -22.35 -21.20 22.40
C ILE A 563 -23.87 -21.32 22.20
N ARG A 564 -24.52 -20.23 21.82
CA ARG A 564 -25.94 -20.21 21.45
C ARG A 564 -26.13 -19.49 20.12
N LEU A 565 -27.11 -19.93 19.34
CA LEU A 565 -27.61 -19.17 18.19
C LEU A 565 -28.35 -17.92 18.67
N GLU A 566 -28.62 -16.98 17.75
CA GLU A 566 -29.38 -15.76 18.02
C GLU A 566 -30.75 -15.99 18.68
N ASP A 567 -31.41 -17.11 18.35
CA ASP A 567 -32.71 -17.47 18.96
C ASP A 567 -32.58 -18.10 20.37
N GLY A 568 -31.35 -18.19 20.91
CA GLY A 568 -31.01 -18.77 22.20
C GLY A 568 -30.77 -20.28 22.18
N THR A 569 -30.94 -20.94 21.04
CA THR A 569 -30.74 -22.38 20.88
C THR A 569 -29.28 -22.75 21.13
N PRO A 570 -28.96 -23.72 22.02
CA PRO A 570 -27.60 -24.19 22.21
C PRO A 570 -27.00 -24.77 20.92
N VAL A 571 -25.73 -24.46 20.67
CA VAL A 571 -24.96 -25.13 19.60
C VAL A 571 -24.38 -26.43 20.15
N GLU A 572 -24.82 -27.54 19.57
CA GLU A 572 -24.41 -28.90 19.92
C GLU A 572 -23.28 -29.37 19.00
N LYS A 573 -22.28 -30.08 19.55
CA LYS A 573 -21.15 -30.59 18.73
C LYS A 573 -21.58 -31.53 17.60
N SER A 574 -22.66 -32.27 17.78
CA SER A 574 -23.24 -33.13 16.74
C SER A 574 -24.18 -32.40 15.77
N GLY A 575 -24.38 -31.09 15.95
CA GLY A 575 -25.22 -30.25 15.12
C GLY A 575 -24.57 -29.87 13.80
N SER A 576 -25.37 -29.21 12.95
CA SER A 576 -24.97 -28.72 11.64
C SER A 576 -25.55 -27.33 11.44
N TYR A 577 -24.74 -26.39 10.99
CA TYR A 577 -25.09 -24.97 10.96
C TYR A 577 -24.68 -24.32 9.64
N THR A 578 -25.54 -23.50 9.07
CA THR A 578 -25.17 -22.74 7.87
C THR A 578 -24.29 -21.54 8.24
N VAL A 579 -23.20 -21.36 7.51
CA VAL A 579 -22.19 -20.33 7.77
C VAL A 579 -21.86 -19.56 6.49
N ALA A 580 -21.64 -18.26 6.63
CA ALA A 580 -21.07 -17.38 5.62
C ALA A 580 -19.75 -16.82 6.13
N ALA A 581 -18.73 -16.79 5.29
CA ALA A 581 -17.41 -16.23 5.59
C ALA A 581 -16.77 -15.66 4.31
N LEU A 582 -15.69 -14.90 4.46
CA LEU A 582 -14.83 -14.64 3.31
C LEU A 582 -14.34 -15.97 2.71
N HIS A 583 -14.32 -16.06 1.38
CA HIS A 583 -13.81 -17.25 0.71
C HIS A 583 -12.35 -17.50 1.11
N GLU A 584 -12.00 -18.76 1.40
CA GLU A 584 -10.71 -19.20 1.96
C GLU A 584 -10.42 -18.76 3.41
N ASN A 585 -11.33 -18.02 4.06
CA ASN A 585 -11.17 -17.69 5.48
C ASN A 585 -11.46 -18.87 6.40
N LEU A 586 -12.35 -19.77 5.96
CA LEU A 586 -12.62 -21.06 6.59
C LEU A 586 -11.92 -22.17 5.80
N PRO A 587 -11.45 -23.25 6.46
CA PRO A 587 -10.98 -24.42 5.73
C PRO A 587 -12.12 -25.03 4.90
N ASP A 588 -11.95 -25.14 3.58
CA ASP A 588 -12.94 -25.78 2.69
C ASP A 588 -13.31 -27.19 3.16
N SER A 589 -12.33 -27.92 3.73
CA SER A 589 -12.55 -29.26 4.29
C SER A 589 -13.52 -29.31 5.50
N TYR A 590 -13.81 -28.17 6.12
CA TYR A 590 -14.74 -28.07 7.25
C TYR A 590 -16.16 -27.77 6.80
N LEU A 591 -16.35 -27.45 5.51
CA LEU A 591 -17.61 -27.07 4.93
C LEU A 591 -18.16 -28.19 4.05
N THR A 592 -19.44 -28.51 4.23
CA THR A 592 -20.21 -29.24 3.22
C THR A 592 -21.06 -28.25 2.42
N ASP A 593 -21.38 -28.62 1.17
CA ASP A 593 -22.18 -27.80 0.27
C ASP A 593 -21.60 -26.39 0.02
N LEU A 594 -20.27 -26.28 -0.02
CA LEU A 594 -19.55 -25.03 -0.28
C LEU A 594 -20.06 -24.38 -1.58
N GLN A 595 -20.44 -23.11 -1.49
CA GLN A 595 -20.79 -22.24 -2.61
C GLN A 595 -19.97 -20.95 -2.52
N ILE A 596 -19.49 -20.46 -3.66
CA ILE A 596 -18.75 -19.20 -3.77
C ILE A 596 -19.69 -18.17 -4.41
N GLU A 597 -19.75 -16.97 -3.85
CA GLU A 597 -20.47 -15.84 -4.46
C GLU A 597 -19.71 -15.35 -5.69
N GLU A 598 -20.37 -15.34 -6.85
CA GLU A 598 -19.72 -15.03 -8.13
C GLU A 598 -19.90 -13.59 -8.57
N GLU A 599 -20.98 -12.93 -8.17
CA GLU A 599 -21.36 -11.61 -8.66
C GLU A 599 -20.87 -10.49 -7.74
N LYS A 600 -20.90 -10.71 -6.43
CA LYS A 600 -20.61 -9.67 -5.44
C LYS A 600 -19.37 -9.97 -4.61
N THR A 601 -18.60 -8.92 -4.39
CA THR A 601 -17.46 -8.94 -3.49
C THR A 601 -17.86 -8.55 -2.07
N ILE A 602 -16.94 -8.71 -1.12
CA ILE A 602 -17.12 -8.23 0.25
C ILE A 602 -17.43 -6.73 0.30
N LEU A 603 -16.83 -5.93 -0.59
CA LEU A 603 -17.07 -4.50 -0.66
C LEU A 603 -18.52 -4.20 -1.03
N ASP A 604 -19.08 -4.94 -2.00
CA ASP A 604 -20.46 -4.79 -2.45
C ASP A 604 -21.44 -5.20 -1.34
N ILE A 605 -21.19 -6.37 -0.72
CA ILE A 605 -22.02 -6.91 0.36
C ILE A 605 -22.03 -5.97 1.57
N ALA A 606 -20.87 -5.47 1.98
CA ALA A 606 -20.73 -4.55 3.09
C ALA A 606 -21.35 -3.18 2.79
N THR A 607 -21.28 -2.71 1.54
CA THR A 607 -21.95 -1.49 1.08
C THR A 607 -23.48 -1.64 1.18
N GLU A 608 -24.04 -2.75 0.70
CA GLU A 608 -25.48 -3.02 0.78
C GLU A 608 -25.97 -3.13 2.23
N TYR A 609 -25.20 -3.77 3.10
CA TYR A 609 -25.51 -3.85 4.53
C TYR A 609 -25.55 -2.45 5.19
N GLY A 610 -24.55 -1.62 4.89
CA GLY A 610 -24.48 -0.22 5.32
C GLY A 610 -25.73 0.56 4.91
N LYS A 611 -26.18 0.43 3.66
CA LYS A 611 -27.39 1.10 3.16
C LYS A 611 -28.69 0.58 3.77
N THR A 612 -28.85 -0.74 3.87
CA THR A 612 -30.18 -1.35 4.12
C THR A 612 -30.52 -1.56 5.59
N GLY A 613 -29.53 -1.82 6.45
CA GLY A 613 -29.76 -1.85 7.90
C GLY A 613 -30.59 -3.00 8.37
N MET A 614 -30.26 -4.16 7.85
CA MET A 614 -30.70 -5.39 8.49
C MET A 614 -30.14 -5.40 9.92
N LYS A 615 -30.99 -5.77 10.90
CA LYS A 615 -30.64 -5.76 12.33
C LYS A 615 -29.33 -6.51 12.54
N GLY A 616 -28.36 -5.82 13.14
CA GLY A 616 -27.08 -6.43 13.50
C GLY A 616 -27.29 -7.54 14.50
N TYR A 617 -26.39 -8.53 14.46
CA TYR A 617 -26.38 -9.55 15.47
C TYR A 617 -25.79 -8.92 16.74
N LYS A 618 -26.66 -8.55 17.68
CA LYS A 618 -26.46 -7.53 18.73
C LYS A 618 -26.59 -6.13 18.12
N ASP A 619 -27.70 -5.43 18.35
CA ASP A 619 -27.94 -4.00 18.03
C ASP A 619 -26.93 -3.06 18.77
N SER A 620 -25.63 -3.30 18.60
CA SER A 620 -24.53 -2.91 19.49
C SER A 620 -23.43 -2.14 18.77
N LEU A 621 -23.42 -2.13 17.44
CA LEU A 621 -22.51 -1.28 16.68
C LEU A 621 -22.93 0.19 16.85
N PRO A 622 -22.00 1.11 17.17
CA PRO A 622 -22.34 2.50 17.44
C PRO A 622 -22.56 3.28 16.13
N MET A 623 -23.59 2.90 15.36
CA MET A 623 -23.94 3.50 14.08
C MET A 623 -25.34 4.13 14.09
N GLU A 624 -25.53 5.19 13.32
CA GLU A 624 -26.83 5.77 12.99
C GLU A 624 -26.99 6.02 11.50
N ARG A 625 -28.24 6.21 11.08
CA ARG A 625 -28.60 6.41 9.68
C ARG A 625 -29.34 7.71 9.53
N ASP A 626 -28.92 8.52 8.58
CA ASP A 626 -29.71 9.63 8.07
C ASP A 626 -30.35 9.22 6.74
N VAL A 627 -31.63 8.82 6.80
CA VAL A 627 -32.41 8.41 5.62
C VAL A 627 -32.43 9.52 4.55
N ASN A 628 -32.32 10.79 4.96
CA ASN A 628 -32.32 11.91 4.01
C ASN A 628 -30.99 12.06 3.25
N LYS A 629 -29.88 11.51 3.78
CA LYS A 629 -28.58 11.46 3.07
C LYS A 629 -28.52 10.28 2.11
N VAL A 630 -29.14 9.15 2.46
CA VAL A 630 -29.22 7.95 1.61
C VAL A 630 -30.02 8.22 0.33
N GLU A 631 -31.09 9.02 0.39
CA GLU A 631 -31.94 9.33 -0.78
C GLU A 631 -31.41 10.47 -1.69
N LYS A 632 -30.33 11.16 -1.30
CA LYS A 632 -29.80 12.36 -1.99
C LYS A 632 -28.54 12.14 -2.82
N ASN A 633 -27.83 11.04 -2.61
CA ASN A 633 -26.73 10.56 -3.44
C ASN A 633 -27.23 9.45 -4.37
#